data_AF-A0A5C4V6G3-F1
#
_entry.id   AF-A0A5C4V6G3-F1
#
_cell.length_a   1.000
_cell.length_b   1.000
_cell.length_c   1.000
_cell.angle_alpha   90.00
_cell.angle_beta   90.00
_cell.angle_gamma   90.00
#
_symmetry.space_group_name_H-M   'P 1'
#
loop_
_entity.id
_entity.type
_entity.pdbx_description
1 polymer ?
#
loop_
_entity_poly.entity_id
_entity_poly.type
_entity_poly.pdbx_seq_one_letter_code
_entity_poly.pdbx_strand_id
1 'polypeptide(L)'
;MSTPNWEKRAACRGEDLYLFFGHEGERQPDREAREQVATAICARCSVRTPCLLAAFERKDDSGVWGGLGEEERRSKRRSWLKRTAFERKTVGAYVPLPDDKHCPACGTTKSAIEFPKDRRQPDGLNRTCKECASEAGRKARAQRREAAEVA
;
A
#
# COMPACT_ATOMS: atom_id res chain seq x y z
N MET A 1 20.05 4.25 3.97
CA MET A 1 19.37 3.22 4.77
C MET A 1 19.55 1.89 4.06
N SER A 2 20.33 0.97 4.64
CA SER A 2 20.59 -0.33 4.02
C SER A 2 19.32 -1.17 4.09
N THR A 3 18.80 -1.63 2.94
CA THR A 3 17.67 -2.55 2.90
C THR A 3 18.04 -3.82 3.70
N PRO A 4 17.14 -4.35 4.55
CA PRO A 4 17.39 -5.57 5.29
C PRO A 4 17.75 -6.69 4.31
N ASN A 5 18.93 -7.29 4.46
CA ASN A 5 19.41 -8.32 3.53
C ASN A 5 18.84 -9.71 3.88
N TRP A 6 17.51 -9.80 3.92
CA TRP A 6 16.80 -11.04 4.21
C TRP A 6 17.00 -12.06 3.08
N GLU A 7 17.23 -11.61 1.85
CA GLU A 7 17.50 -12.44 0.66
C GLU A 7 18.71 -13.37 0.86
N LYS A 8 19.77 -12.90 1.55
CA LYS A 8 20.93 -13.73 1.90
C LYS A 8 20.61 -14.91 2.82
N ARG A 9 19.48 -14.86 3.54
CA ARG A 9 19.05 -15.90 4.49
C ARG A 9 17.95 -16.80 3.92
N ALA A 10 17.64 -16.67 2.62
CA ALA A 10 16.61 -17.47 1.97
C ALA A 10 17.07 -18.92 1.79
N ALA A 11 16.24 -19.88 2.22
CA ALA A 11 16.53 -21.30 2.08
C ALA A 11 16.54 -21.80 0.63
N CYS A 12 15.91 -21.06 -0.29
CA CYS A 12 15.95 -21.33 -1.74
C CYS A 12 17.20 -20.79 -2.43
N ARG A 13 18.08 -20.09 -1.71
CA ARG A 13 19.29 -19.53 -2.30
C ARG A 13 20.21 -20.67 -2.75
N GLY A 14 20.54 -20.69 -4.05
CA GLY A 14 21.39 -21.72 -4.66
C GLY A 14 20.61 -22.89 -5.29
N GLU A 15 19.29 -22.89 -5.18
CA GLU A 15 18.41 -23.81 -5.91
C GLU A 15 18.16 -23.30 -7.34
N ASP A 16 17.67 -24.18 -8.22
CA ASP A 16 17.30 -23.82 -9.59
C ASP A 16 16.09 -22.86 -9.61
N LEU A 17 16.18 -21.78 -10.39
CA LEU A 17 15.09 -20.83 -10.60
C LEU A 17 13.87 -21.48 -11.26
N TYR A 18 14.08 -22.45 -12.16
CA TYR A 18 12.98 -23.14 -12.82
C TYR A 18 12.07 -23.86 -11.82
N LEU A 19 12.60 -24.31 -10.68
CA LEU A 19 11.79 -24.91 -9.62
C LEU A 19 10.75 -23.93 -9.07
N PHE A 20 11.08 -22.64 -8.98
CA PHE A 20 10.19 -21.64 -8.40
C PHE A 20 9.31 -20.96 -9.45
N PHE A 21 9.78 -20.79 -10.68
CA PHE A 21 9.11 -19.99 -11.71
C PHE A 21 8.55 -20.79 -12.89
N GLY A 22 8.97 -22.04 -13.07
CA GLY A 22 8.56 -22.86 -14.20
C GLY A 22 9.09 -22.34 -15.53
N HIS A 23 8.54 -22.89 -16.62
CA HIS A 23 8.82 -22.45 -17.98
C HIS A 23 7.52 -22.04 -18.68
N GLU A 24 7.63 -21.30 -19.79
CA GLU A 24 6.47 -20.95 -20.59
C GLU A 24 5.78 -22.20 -21.16
N GLY A 25 4.46 -22.25 -21.10
CA GLY A 25 3.67 -23.39 -21.61
C GLY A 25 3.68 -24.64 -20.72
N GLU A 26 4.19 -24.55 -19.48
CA GLU A 26 4.06 -25.63 -18.49
C GLU A 26 2.59 -25.99 -18.26
N ARG A 27 2.26 -27.28 -18.31
CA ARG A 27 0.88 -27.75 -18.11
C ARG A 27 0.51 -27.62 -16.63
N GLN A 28 -0.78 -27.42 -16.36
CA GLN A 28 -1.30 -27.24 -15.01
C GLN A 28 -0.82 -28.30 -13.99
N PRO A 29 -0.86 -29.62 -14.27
CA PRO A 29 -0.45 -30.62 -13.30
C PRO A 29 1.06 -30.60 -13.01
N ASP A 30 1.87 -30.30 -14.04
CA ASP A 30 3.33 -30.21 -13.92
C ASP A 30 3.70 -28.99 -13.05
N ARG A 31 3.00 -27.86 -13.27
CA ARG A 31 3.10 -26.67 -12.43
C ARG A 31 2.73 -26.96 -10.98
N GLU A 32 1.62 -27.63 -10.72
CA GLU A 32 1.19 -27.96 -9.36
C GLU A 32 2.21 -28.84 -8.63
N ALA A 33 2.75 -29.86 -9.31
CA ALA A 33 3.78 -30.73 -8.74
C ALA A 33 5.06 -29.94 -8.40
N ARG A 34 5.49 -29.07 -9.31
CA ARG A 34 6.64 -28.19 -9.11
C ARG A 34 6.42 -27.21 -7.95
N GLU A 35 5.26 -26.57 -7.89
CA GLU A 35 4.90 -25.66 -6.81
C GLU A 35 4.89 -26.38 -5.44
N GLN A 36 4.45 -27.64 -5.38
CA GLN A 36 4.52 -28.45 -4.15
C GLN A 36 5.97 -28.63 -3.66
N VAL A 37 6.91 -28.90 -4.56
CA VAL A 37 8.34 -29.03 -4.20
C VAL A 37 8.91 -27.68 -3.75
N ALA A 38 8.66 -26.61 -4.50
CA ALA A 38 9.14 -25.27 -4.17
C ALA A 38 8.57 -24.75 -2.83
N THR A 39 7.29 -25.01 -2.56
CA THR A 39 6.63 -24.62 -1.30
C THR A 39 7.17 -25.41 -0.11
N ALA A 40 7.57 -26.67 -0.28
CA ALA A 40 8.25 -27.45 0.75
C ALA A 40 9.60 -26.84 1.15
N ILE A 41 10.40 -26.37 0.18
CA ILE A 41 11.64 -25.62 0.46
C ILE A 41 11.33 -24.32 1.22
N CYS A 42 10.28 -23.62 0.80
CA CYS A 42 9.86 -22.41 1.49
C CYS A 42 9.39 -22.67 2.92
N ALA A 43 8.82 -23.84 3.24
CA ALA A 43 8.28 -24.15 4.56
C ALA A 43 9.33 -24.07 5.67
N ARG A 44 10.58 -24.45 5.37
CA ARG A 44 11.75 -24.37 6.27
C ARG A 44 12.47 -23.01 6.25
N CYS A 45 12.01 -22.05 5.46
CA CYS A 45 12.71 -20.79 5.24
C CYS A 45 12.44 -19.76 6.36
N SER A 46 13.49 -19.17 6.94
CA SER A 46 13.34 -18.17 8.01
C SER A 46 12.82 -16.80 7.54
N VAL A 47 12.82 -16.56 6.23
CA VAL A 47 12.49 -15.25 5.62
C VAL A 47 11.23 -15.29 4.75
N ARG A 48 10.30 -16.22 5.03
CA ARG A 48 9.03 -16.32 4.30
C ARG A 48 8.23 -15.03 4.28
N THR A 49 8.09 -14.38 5.44
CA THR A 49 7.32 -13.14 5.60
C THR A 49 7.89 -11.98 4.77
N PRO A 50 9.17 -11.57 4.93
CA PRO A 50 9.72 -10.50 4.11
C PRO A 50 9.76 -10.84 2.61
N CYS A 51 9.96 -12.12 2.25
CA CYS A 51 9.85 -12.59 0.87
C CYS A 51 8.46 -12.36 0.28
N LEU A 52 7.41 -12.74 1.02
CA LEU A 52 6.03 -12.59 0.56
C LEU A 52 5.60 -11.12 0.46
N LEU A 53 6.02 -10.29 1.42
CA LEU A 53 5.76 -8.84 1.40
C LEU A 53 6.42 -8.18 0.18
N ALA A 54 7.68 -8.51 -0.09
CA ALA A 54 8.39 -7.99 -1.25
C ALA A 54 7.72 -8.40 -2.57
N ALA A 55 7.22 -9.64 -2.68
CA ALA A 55 6.44 -10.08 -3.84
C ALA A 55 5.11 -9.32 -3.99
N PHE A 56 4.41 -9.02 -2.89
CA PHE A 56 3.17 -8.23 -2.93
C PHE A 56 3.39 -6.80 -3.43
N GLU A 57 4.49 -6.18 -3.02
CA GLU A 57 4.88 -4.81 -3.40
C GLU A 57 5.27 -4.71 -4.88
N ARG A 58 6.12 -5.63 -5.36
CA ARG A 58 6.57 -5.67 -6.77
C ARG A 58 5.47 -6.05 -7.77
N LYS A 59 4.39 -6.64 -7.29
CA LYS A 59 3.32 -7.24 -8.10
C LYS A 59 3.80 -8.42 -8.94
N ASP A 60 4.85 -9.11 -8.50
CA ASP A 60 5.29 -10.35 -9.13
C ASP A 60 4.14 -11.35 -9.03
N ASP A 61 3.63 -11.81 -10.18
CA ASP A 61 2.48 -12.71 -10.29
C ASP A 61 2.88 -14.13 -10.68
N SER A 62 4.11 -14.34 -11.14
CA SER A 62 4.66 -15.65 -11.51
C SER A 62 5.42 -16.34 -10.38
N GLY A 63 5.31 -17.67 -10.34
CA GLY A 63 6.09 -18.55 -9.48
C GLY A 63 5.72 -18.58 -7.99
N VAL A 64 6.56 -19.28 -7.22
CA VAL A 64 6.40 -19.52 -5.77
C VAL A 64 7.16 -18.51 -4.93
N TRP A 65 6.47 -17.83 -4.02
CA TRP A 65 7.05 -16.81 -3.16
C TRP A 65 6.57 -16.95 -1.72
N GLY A 66 7.50 -16.92 -0.75
CA GLY A 66 7.16 -17.06 0.68
C GLY A 66 6.44 -18.37 1.04
N GLY A 67 6.48 -19.37 0.15
CA GLY A 67 5.76 -20.62 0.26
C GLY A 67 4.30 -20.55 -0.17
N LEU A 68 3.97 -19.68 -1.14
CA LEU A 68 2.68 -19.64 -1.82
C LEU A 68 2.90 -19.69 -3.33
N GLY A 69 2.13 -20.54 -4.01
CA GLY A 69 2.02 -20.57 -5.47
C GLY A 69 1.24 -19.38 -6.02
N GLU A 70 1.11 -19.29 -7.33
CA GLU A 70 0.54 -18.11 -8.00
C GLU A 70 -0.91 -17.82 -7.58
N GLU A 71 -1.76 -18.84 -7.55
CA GLU A 71 -3.18 -18.70 -7.26
C GLU A 71 -3.44 -18.29 -5.80
N GLU A 72 -2.83 -19.01 -4.85
CA GLU A 72 -2.95 -18.72 -3.42
C GLU A 72 -2.43 -17.31 -3.11
N ARG A 73 -1.29 -16.94 -3.72
CA ARG A 73 -0.68 -15.63 -3.55
C ARG A 73 -1.56 -14.53 -4.12
N ARG A 74 -2.21 -14.72 -5.26
CA ARG A 74 -3.17 -13.76 -5.84
C ARG A 74 -4.32 -13.49 -4.87
N SER A 75 -4.85 -14.53 -4.23
CA SER A 75 -5.88 -14.40 -3.20
C SER A 75 -5.40 -13.62 -1.98
N LYS A 76 -4.24 -14.00 -1.42
CA LYS A 76 -3.67 -13.30 -0.25
C LYS A 76 -3.27 -11.87 -0.55
N ARG A 77 -2.75 -11.58 -1.74
CA ARG A 77 -2.39 -10.23 -2.16
C ARG A 77 -3.62 -9.32 -2.20
N ARG A 78 -4.77 -9.80 -2.70
CA ARG A 78 -6.03 -9.04 -2.65
C ARG A 78 -6.43 -8.71 -1.22
N SER A 79 -6.36 -9.68 -0.31
CA SER A 79 -6.66 -9.45 1.11
C SER A 79 -5.67 -8.48 1.77
N TRP A 80 -4.38 -8.58 1.46
CA TRP A 80 -3.36 -7.64 1.91
C TRP A 80 -3.61 -6.22 1.39
N LEU A 81 -3.96 -6.06 0.11
CA LEU A 81 -4.33 -4.75 -0.46
C LEU A 81 -5.57 -4.16 0.22
N LYS A 82 -6.60 -4.97 0.48
CA LYS A 82 -7.78 -4.53 1.24
C LYS A 82 -7.40 -4.09 2.66
N ARG A 83 -6.57 -4.88 3.35
CA ARG A 83 -6.12 -4.57 4.71
C ARG A 83 -5.24 -3.33 4.76
N THR A 84 -4.27 -3.19 3.87
CA THR A 84 -3.41 -1.99 3.79
C THR A 84 -4.19 -0.76 3.37
N ALA A 85 -5.21 -0.88 2.51
CA ALA A 85 -6.12 0.22 2.19
C ALA A 85 -6.98 0.61 3.40
N PHE A 86 -7.46 -0.38 4.17
CA PHE A 86 -8.20 -0.15 5.42
C PHE A 86 -7.29 0.49 6.48
N GLU A 87 -6.09 -0.04 6.71
CA GLU A 87 -5.08 0.52 7.61
C GLU A 87 -4.68 1.93 7.20
N ARG A 88 -4.47 2.21 5.91
CA ARG A 88 -4.27 3.59 5.43
C ARG A 88 -5.47 4.50 5.70
N LYS A 89 -6.69 3.94 5.81
CA LYS A 89 -7.90 4.67 6.15
C LYS A 89 -8.09 4.86 7.66
N THR A 90 -7.64 3.91 8.48
CA THR A 90 -7.81 3.91 9.94
C THR A 90 -6.57 4.40 10.69
N VAL A 91 -5.38 3.93 10.35
CA VAL A 91 -4.08 4.38 10.90
C VAL A 91 -3.69 5.76 10.37
N GLY A 92 -4.12 6.12 9.15
CA GLY A 92 -4.14 7.53 8.70
C GLY A 92 -5.08 8.43 9.53
N ALA A 93 -5.89 7.86 10.43
CA ALA A 93 -6.63 8.57 11.46
C ALA A 93 -6.00 8.46 12.87
N TYR A 94 -4.94 7.66 13.02
CA TYR A 94 -4.16 7.50 14.26
C TYR A 94 -2.71 8.02 14.07
N VAL A 95 -2.55 9.05 13.24
CA VAL A 95 -1.44 9.99 13.45
C VAL A 95 -1.82 10.75 14.72
N PRO A 96 -0.94 10.90 15.73
CA PRO A 96 -1.24 11.69 16.92
C PRO A 96 -1.75 13.05 16.45
N LEU A 97 -3.04 13.30 16.68
CA LEU A 97 -3.69 14.52 16.26
C LEU A 97 -3.00 15.65 17.05
N PRO A 98 -2.40 16.66 16.41
CA PRO A 98 -1.91 17.81 17.16
C PRO A 98 -3.10 18.42 17.92
N ASP A 99 -2.98 18.71 19.22
CA ASP A 99 -4.12 19.26 19.98
C ASP A 99 -4.67 20.54 19.32
N ASP A 100 -3.74 21.37 18.83
CA ASP A 100 -4.02 22.63 18.17
C ASP A 100 -3.19 22.82 16.89
N LYS A 101 -3.77 23.49 15.89
CA LYS A 101 -3.15 23.83 14.60
C LYS A 101 -3.48 25.26 14.19
N HIS A 102 -2.50 25.95 13.62
CA HIS A 102 -2.67 27.29 13.08
C HIS A 102 -3.26 27.26 11.67
N CYS A 103 -4.33 28.02 11.44
CA CYS A 103 -4.89 28.23 10.11
C CYS A 103 -4.26 29.47 9.45
N PRO A 104 -3.45 29.33 8.39
CA PRO A 104 -2.79 30.46 7.74
C PRO A 104 -3.75 31.35 6.95
N ALA A 105 -5.01 30.92 6.73
CA ALA A 105 -6.00 31.71 6.02
C ALA A 105 -6.73 32.73 6.91
N CYS A 106 -7.00 32.39 8.18
CA CYS A 106 -7.65 33.29 9.13
C CYS A 106 -6.75 33.72 10.29
N GLY A 107 -5.55 33.16 10.41
CA GLY A 107 -4.58 33.49 11.45
C GLY A 107 -4.86 32.89 12.82
N THR A 108 -5.95 32.14 13.00
CA THR A 108 -6.34 31.59 14.30
C THR A 108 -5.74 30.20 14.53
N THR A 109 -5.26 29.96 15.75
CA THR A 109 -4.99 28.61 16.27
C THR A 109 -6.32 27.97 16.67
N LYS A 110 -6.64 26.84 16.05
CA LYS A 110 -7.87 26.08 16.32
C LYS A 110 -7.51 24.64 16.63
N SER A 111 -8.40 23.92 17.29
CA SER A 111 -8.22 22.48 17.48
C SER A 111 -8.09 21.77 16.14
N ALA A 112 -7.25 20.75 16.08
CA ALA A 112 -7.06 19.95 14.87
C ALA A 112 -8.34 19.31 14.32
N ILE A 113 -9.37 19.09 15.14
CA ILE A 113 -10.67 18.62 14.67
C ILE A 113 -11.36 19.63 13.75
N GLU A 114 -11.00 20.92 13.83
CA GLU A 114 -11.51 22.01 13.00
C GLU A 114 -10.82 22.10 11.63
N PHE A 115 -9.93 21.16 11.33
CA PHE A 115 -9.26 21.05 10.04
C PHE A 115 -9.81 19.81 9.31
N PRO A 116 -10.29 19.95 8.06
CA PRO A 116 -10.72 18.80 7.27
C PRO A 116 -9.57 17.78 7.09
N LYS A 117 -9.89 16.49 7.03
CA LYS A 117 -8.85 15.47 6.77
C LYS A 117 -8.27 15.64 5.37
N ASP A 118 -6.95 15.65 5.26
CA ASP A 118 -6.22 15.65 3.99
C ASP A 118 -5.05 14.68 4.06
N ARG A 119 -5.19 13.53 3.38
CA ARG A 119 -4.18 12.45 3.34
C ARG A 119 -2.88 12.84 2.65
N ARG A 120 -2.86 13.98 1.96
CA ARG A 120 -1.66 14.51 1.32
C ARG A 120 -0.78 15.28 2.30
N GLN A 121 -1.31 15.65 3.48
CA GLN A 121 -0.58 16.39 4.50
C GLN A 121 0.07 15.42 5.50
N PRO A 122 1.29 15.71 6.01
CA PRO A 122 1.99 14.84 6.96
C PRO A 122 1.22 14.56 8.26
N ASP A 123 0.45 15.53 8.72
CA ASP A 123 -0.41 15.46 9.92
C ASP A 123 -1.81 14.88 9.62
N GLY A 124 -2.10 14.54 8.37
CA GLY A 124 -3.40 14.04 7.93
C GLY A 124 -4.51 15.09 7.90
N LEU A 125 -4.20 16.38 8.09
CA LEU A 125 -5.16 17.48 8.19
C LEU A 125 -4.85 18.57 7.17
N ASN A 126 -5.89 19.17 6.60
CA ASN A 126 -5.77 20.30 5.69
C ASN A 126 -5.03 21.47 6.36
N ARG A 127 -4.32 22.27 5.56
CA ARG A 127 -3.62 23.47 6.03
C ARG A 127 -4.57 24.53 6.58
N THR A 128 -5.80 24.62 6.07
CA THR A 128 -6.78 25.62 6.50
C THR A 128 -7.95 24.98 7.25
N CYS A 129 -8.58 25.75 8.13
CA CYS A 129 -9.73 25.28 8.90
C CYS A 129 -10.97 25.08 8.00
N LYS A 130 -11.96 24.34 8.50
CA LYS A 130 -13.21 24.00 7.78
C LYS A 130 -13.91 25.23 7.21
N GLU A 131 -13.95 26.34 7.96
CA GLU A 131 -14.59 27.59 7.55
C GLU A 131 -13.88 28.19 6.33
N CYS A 132 -12.57 28.45 6.44
CA CYS A 132 -11.78 29.01 5.34
C CYS A 132 -11.79 28.10 4.11
N ALA A 133 -11.75 26.78 4.29
CA ALA A 133 -11.87 25.82 3.19
C ALA A 133 -13.24 25.90 2.51
N SER A 134 -14.32 26.05 3.28
CA SER A 134 -15.68 26.20 2.77
C SER A 134 -15.86 27.51 2.00
N GLU A 135 -15.33 28.62 2.53
CA GLU A 135 -15.31 29.92 1.87
C GLU A 135 -14.56 29.90 0.55
N ALA A 136 -13.34 29.35 0.54
CA ALA A 136 -12.55 29.18 -0.68
C ALA A 136 -13.32 28.34 -1.72
N GLY A 137 -13.98 27.27 -1.28
CA GLY A 137 -14.81 26.43 -2.16
C GLY A 137 -16.01 27.17 -2.74
N ARG A 138 -16.69 28.02 -1.96
CA ARG A 138 -17.79 28.88 -2.44
C ARG A 138 -17.28 29.87 -3.48
N LYS A 139 -16.17 30.57 -3.21
CA LYS A 139 -15.55 31.53 -4.14
C LYS A 139 -15.17 30.87 -5.46
N ALA A 140 -14.50 29.71 -5.42
CA ALA A 140 -14.09 29.00 -6.63
C ALA A 140 -15.29 28.51 -7.47
N ARG A 141 -16.41 28.12 -6.83
CA ARG A 141 -17.63 27.76 -7.57
C ARG A 141 -18.27 28.96 -8.25
N ALA A 142 -18.34 30.10 -7.56
CA ALA A 142 -18.86 31.34 -8.14
C ALA A 142 -18.03 31.77 -9.36
N GLN A 143 -16.70 31.79 -9.22
CA GLN A 143 -15.79 32.13 -10.32
C GLN A 143 -15.92 31.21 -11.52
N ARG A 144 -16.05 29.88 -11.31
CA ARG A 144 -16.25 28.93 -12.41
C ARG A 144 -17.58 29.13 -13.13
N ARG A 145 -18.64 29.48 -12.38
CA ARG A 145 -19.95 29.77 -12.96
C ARG A 145 -19.88 31.03 -13.82
N GLU A 146 -19.29 32.10 -13.29
CA GLU A 146 -19.09 33.36 -14.02
C GLU A 146 -18.25 33.15 -15.28
N ALA A 147 -17.14 32.42 -15.19
CA ALA A 147 -16.30 32.10 -16.35
C ALA A 147 -17.02 31.27 -17.42
N ALA A 148 -17.99 30.43 -17.03
CA ALA A 148 -18.81 29.65 -17.97
C ALA A 148 -19.95 30.46 -18.59
N GLU A 149 -20.42 31.52 -17.94
CA GLU A 149 -21.41 32.46 -18.50
C GLU A 149 -20.76 33.43 -19.51
N VAL A 150 -19.43 33.62 -19.44
CA VAL A 150 -18.65 34.52 -20.31
C VAL A 150 -17.98 33.79 -21.49
N ALA A 151 -18.00 32.46 -21.52
CA ALA A 151 -17.42 31.61 -22.57
C ALA A 151 -18.47 31.18 -23.60
#